data_AF-A0A956IDR4-F1
#
_entry.id   AF-A0A956IDR4-F1
#
_cell.length_a   1.000
_cell.length_b   1.000
_cell.length_c   1.000
_cell.angle_alpha   90.00
_cell.angle_beta   90.00
_cell.angle_gamma   90.00
#
_symmetry.space_group_name_H-M   'P 1'
#
loop_
_entity.id
_entity.type
_entity.pdbx_description
1 polymer ?
#
loop_
_entity_poly.entity_id
_entity_poly.type
_entity_poly.pdbx_seq_one_letter_code
_entity_poly.pdbx_strand_id
1 'polypeptide(L)'
;MNLWETYKKSFYAWEDATARYLEVWLKSPLVLEPAGLWLSAMMKMKAETDKRVASAWGAVGLPTKRDQERTLHALNQIQSRLLDLEEQLAEQRDTRES
;
A
#
# COMPACT_ATOMS: atom_id res chain seq x y z
N MET A 1 -26.67 42.58 15.42
CA MET A 1 -26.17 41.23 15.78
C MET A 1 -25.35 40.72 14.61
N ASN A 2 -24.07 40.37 14.83
CA ASN A 2 -23.16 39.98 13.75
C ASN A 2 -23.50 38.54 13.28
N LEU A 3 -23.79 38.35 11.99
CA LEU A 3 -24.08 37.03 11.42
C LEU A 3 -22.95 36.02 11.69
N TRP A 4 -21.71 36.49 11.70
CA TRP A 4 -20.54 35.68 11.96
C TRP A 4 -20.52 35.08 13.38
N GLU A 5 -20.96 35.85 14.39
CA GLU A 5 -21.03 35.38 15.77
C GLU A 5 -22.16 34.36 15.98
N THR A 6 -23.26 34.51 15.25
CA THR A 6 -24.40 33.57 15.32
C THR A 6 -24.04 32.24 14.65
N TYR A 7 -23.34 32.31 13.51
CA TYR A 7 -22.79 31.13 12.83
C TYR A 7 -21.80 30.39 13.73
N LYS A 8 -20.80 31.08 14.30
CA LYS A 8 -19.83 30.46 15.21
C LYS A 8 -20.50 29.77 16.38
N LYS A 9 -21.45 30.42 17.04
CA LYS A 9 -22.16 29.82 18.19
C LYS A 9 -22.90 28.55 17.81
N SER A 10 -23.54 28.53 16.65
CA SER A 10 -24.27 27.36 16.14
C SER A 10 -23.32 26.25 15.71
N PHE A 11 -22.19 26.60 15.09
CA PHE A 11 -21.11 25.68 14.74
C PHE A 11 -20.51 25.02 15.98
N TYR A 12 -20.16 25.79 17.01
CA TYR A 12 -19.61 25.25 18.26
C TYR A 12 -20.60 24.34 18.99
N ALA A 13 -21.89 24.67 18.99
CA ALA A 13 -22.91 23.80 19.57
C ALA A 13 -23.04 22.47 18.80
N TRP A 14 -22.96 22.52 17.47
CA TRP A 14 -22.95 21.31 16.63
C TRP A 14 -21.68 20.49 16.82
N GLU A 15 -20.52 21.14 16.87
CA GLU A 15 -19.21 20.52 17.08
C GLU A 15 -19.17 19.79 18.43
N ASP A 16 -19.58 20.43 19.52
CA ASP A 16 -19.59 19.81 20.85
C ASP A 16 -20.56 18.62 20.91
N ALA A 17 -21.76 18.74 20.31
CA ALA A 17 -22.72 17.64 20.26
C ALA A 17 -22.20 16.45 19.44
N THR A 18 -21.57 16.73 18.29
CA THR A 18 -21.04 15.71 17.38
C THR A 18 -19.78 15.07 17.96
N ALA A 19 -18.91 15.85 18.59
CA ALA A 19 -17.70 15.37 19.25
C ALA A 19 -18.03 14.39 20.37
N ARG A 20 -19.01 14.71 21.23
CA ARG A 20 -19.46 13.81 22.30
C ARG A 20 -20.04 12.50 21.76
N TYR A 21 -20.83 12.58 20.69
CA TYR A 21 -21.40 11.40 20.05
C TYR A 21 -20.33 10.51 19.41
N LEU A 22 -19.40 11.12 18.67
CA LEU A 22 -18.25 10.41 18.08
C LEU A 22 -17.34 9.82 19.15
N GLU A 23 -17.12 10.51 20.26
CA GLU A 23 -16.29 10.02 21.36
C GLU A 23 -16.88 8.77 22.01
N VAL A 24 -18.20 8.71 22.23
CA VAL A 24 -18.86 7.49 22.72
C VAL A 24 -18.75 6.35 21.71
N TRP A 25 -18.90 6.64 20.42
CA TRP A 25 -18.83 5.63 19.36
C TRP A 25 -17.40 5.09 19.15
N LEU A 26 -16.40 5.98 19.19
CA LEU A 26 -14.97 5.67 19.06
C LEU A 26 -14.34 5.12 20.34
N LYS A 27 -14.99 5.25 21.50
CA LYS A 27 -14.52 4.62 22.75
C LYS A 27 -15.31 3.38 23.12
N SER A 28 -16.40 3.07 22.42
CA SER A 28 -17.21 1.88 22.68
C SER A 28 -16.59 0.64 22.02
N PRO A 29 -16.05 -0.32 22.82
CA PRO A 29 -15.47 -1.55 22.29
C PRO A 29 -16.51 -2.41 21.56
N LEU A 30 -17.78 -2.31 21.99
CA LEU A 30 -18.92 -3.03 21.44
C LEU A 30 -19.25 -2.64 19.98
N VAL A 31 -18.78 -1.51 19.50
CA VAL A 31 -18.95 -1.08 18.09
C VAL A 31 -17.65 -1.27 17.31
N LEU A 32 -16.52 -0.86 17.89
CA LEU A 32 -15.23 -0.90 17.21
C LEU A 32 -14.72 -2.31 16.94
N GLU A 33 -14.94 -3.25 17.86
CA GLU A 33 -14.48 -4.62 17.71
C GLU A 33 -15.22 -5.37 16.57
N PRO A 34 -16.57 -5.43 16.53
CA PRO A 34 -17.26 -6.05 15.41
C PRO A 34 -17.06 -5.30 14.09
N ALA A 35 -16.96 -3.96 14.10
CA ALA A 35 -16.65 -3.18 12.90
C ALA A 35 -15.24 -3.46 12.38
N GLY A 36 -14.24 -3.57 13.27
CA GLY A 36 -12.87 -3.91 12.92
C GLY A 36 -12.75 -5.32 12.36
N LEU A 37 -13.50 -6.29 12.92
CA LEU A 37 -13.57 -7.66 12.41
C LEU A 37 -14.21 -7.70 11.02
N TRP A 38 -15.31 -6.99 10.81
CA TRP A 38 -15.97 -6.90 9.51
C TRP A 38 -15.09 -6.24 8.45
N LEU A 39 -14.46 -5.11 8.78
CA LEU A 39 -13.53 -4.43 7.89
C LEU A 39 -12.35 -5.33 7.54
N SER A 40 -11.80 -6.04 8.53
CA SER A 40 -10.70 -6.99 8.32
C SER A 40 -11.11 -8.15 7.40
N ALA A 41 -12.31 -8.70 7.58
CA ALA A 41 -12.85 -9.73 6.71
C ALA A 41 -13.05 -9.22 5.27
N MET A 42 -13.61 -8.02 5.12
CA MET A 42 -13.79 -7.36 3.82
C MET A 42 -12.45 -7.09 3.12
N MET A 43 -11.43 -6.62 3.85
CA MET A 43 -10.10 -6.38 3.29
C MET A 43 -9.42 -7.68 2.85
N LYS A 44 -9.53 -8.77 3.63
CA LYS A 44 -9.03 -10.09 3.21
C LYS A 44 -9.73 -10.60 1.96
N MET A 45 -11.05 -10.46 1.89
CA MET A 45 -11.84 -10.84 0.71
C MET A 45 -11.45 -10.02 -0.52
N LYS A 46 -11.29 -8.71 -0.37
CA LYS A 46 -10.80 -7.83 -1.44
C LYS A 46 -9.42 -8.26 -1.92
N ALA A 47 -8.47 -8.50 -1.02
CA ALA A 47 -7.11 -8.91 -1.37
C ALA A 47 -7.08 -10.23 -2.15
N GLU A 48 -7.86 -11.22 -1.73
CA GLU A 48 -8.00 -12.50 -2.46
C GLU A 48 -8.64 -12.31 -3.84
N THR A 49 -9.61 -11.40 -3.95
CA THR A 49 -10.26 -11.08 -5.22
C THR A 49 -9.29 -10.41 -6.19
N ASP A 50 -8.54 -9.40 -5.72
CA ASP A 50 -7.51 -8.71 -6.51
C ASP A 50 -6.45 -9.70 -7.00
N LYS A 51 -6.04 -10.67 -6.17
CA LYS A 51 -5.12 -11.74 -6.54
C LYS A 51 -5.68 -12.66 -7.63
N ARG A 52 -6.96 -13.05 -7.54
CA ARG A 52 -7.63 -13.89 -8.55
C ARG A 52 -7.78 -13.16 -9.87
N VAL A 53 -8.16 -11.88 -9.83
CA VAL A 53 -8.26 -11.03 -11.03
C VAL A 53 -6.90 -10.88 -11.68
N ALA A 54 -5.84 -10.61 -10.91
CA ALA A 54 -4.48 -10.57 -11.43
C ALA A 54 -4.07 -11.91 -12.06
N SER A 55 -4.38 -13.04 -11.42
CA SER A 55 -4.10 -14.37 -11.98
C SER A 55 -4.88 -14.65 -13.26
N ALA A 56 -6.14 -14.21 -13.34
CA ALA A 56 -6.95 -14.35 -14.55
C ALA A 56 -6.39 -13.50 -15.69
N TRP A 57 -5.96 -12.27 -15.39
CA TRP A 57 -5.28 -11.43 -16.38
C TRP A 57 -3.95 -12.01 -16.84
N GLY A 58 -3.18 -12.61 -15.93
CA GLY A 58 -1.97 -13.36 -16.28
C GLY A 58 -2.28 -14.58 -17.17
N ALA A 59 -3.37 -15.30 -16.93
CA ALA A 59 -3.79 -16.44 -17.74
C ALA A 59 -4.25 -16.03 -19.16
N VAL A 60 -4.80 -14.81 -19.31
CA VAL A 60 -5.14 -14.21 -20.61
C VAL A 60 -3.91 -13.61 -21.31
N GLY A 61 -2.75 -13.61 -20.65
CA GLY A 61 -1.49 -13.12 -21.21
C GLY A 61 -1.31 -11.61 -21.11
N LEU A 62 -2.12 -10.91 -20.30
CA LEU A 62 -1.93 -9.50 -20.03
C LEU A 62 -0.86 -9.31 -18.94
N PRO A 63 0.18 -8.48 -19.18
CA PRO A 63 1.22 -8.25 -18.19
C PRO A 63 0.64 -7.62 -16.92
N THR A 64 0.81 -8.27 -15.78
CA THR A 64 0.38 -7.70 -14.49
C THR A 64 1.51 -6.88 -13.86
N LYS A 65 1.16 -5.97 -12.94
CA LYS A 65 2.16 -5.23 -12.14
C LYS A 65 3.14 -6.17 -11.43
N ARG A 66 2.66 -7.32 -10.95
CA ARG A 66 3.49 -8.33 -10.28
C ARG A 66 4.52 -8.96 -11.24
N ASP A 67 4.13 -9.14 -12.51
CA ASP A 67 5.06 -9.63 -13.53
C ASP A 67 6.11 -8.58 -13.86
N GLN A 68 5.72 -7.30 -13.94
CA GLN A 68 6.67 -6.19 -14.12
C GLN A 68 7.71 -6.13 -12.99
N GLU A 69 7.28 -6.26 -11.73
CA GLU A 69 8.18 -6.28 -10.58
C GLU A 69 9.17 -7.46 -10.63
N ARG A 70 8.71 -8.65 -11.06
CA ARG A 70 9.59 -9.83 -11.22
C ARG A 70 10.58 -9.65 -12.35
N THR A 71 10.15 -9.11 -13.49
CA THR A 71 11.04 -8.82 -14.62
C THR A 71 12.07 -7.77 -14.24
N LEU A 72 11.67 -6.71 -13.53
CA LEU A 72 12.60 -5.67 -13.05
C LEU A 72 13.64 -6.26 -12.08
N HIS A 73 13.22 -7.13 -11.17
CA HIS A 73 14.14 -7.79 -10.24
C HIS A 73 15.14 -8.69 -10.97
N ALA A 74 14.68 -9.49 -11.93
CA ALA A 74 15.55 -10.33 -12.74
C ALA A 74 16.55 -9.51 -13.56
N LEU A 75 16.11 -8.37 -14.11
CA LEU A 75 16.97 -7.46 -14.87
C LEU A 75 18.08 -6.87 -14.00
N ASN A 76 17.75 -6.42 -12.80
CA ASN A 76 18.76 -5.95 -11.83
C ASN A 76 19.77 -7.05 -11.47
N GLN A 77 19.30 -8.29 -11.28
CA GLN A 77 20.19 -9.40 -10.95
C GLN A 77 21.14 -9.74 -12.11
N ILE A 78 20.67 -9.68 -13.35
CA ILE A 78 21.52 -9.86 -14.53
C ILE A 78 22.55 -8.74 -14.61
N GLN A 79 22.14 -7.49 -14.39
CA GLN A 79 23.05 -6.34 -14.40
C GLN A 79 24.16 -6.48 -13.35
N SER A 80 23.83 -6.89 -12.12
CA SER A 80 24.85 -7.13 -11.08
C SER A 80 25.84 -8.22 -11.50
N ARG A 81 25.37 -9.35 -12.02
CA ARG A 81 26.25 -10.43 -12.48
C ARG A 81 27.15 -10.02 -13.65
N LEU A 82 26.65 -9.16 -14.54
CA LEU A 82 27.46 -8.60 -15.62
C LEU A 82 28.59 -7.74 -15.08
N LEU A 83 28.29 -6.86 -14.12
CA LEU A 83 29.31 -6.04 -13.46
C LEU A 83 30.37 -6.90 -12.78
N ASP A 84 29.96 -7.94 -12.03
CA ASP A 84 30.91 -8.85 -11.37
C ASP A 84 31.83 -9.58 -12.38
N LEU A 85 31.29 -9.96 -13.55
CA LEU A 85 32.07 -10.59 -14.62
C LEU A 85 33.01 -9.61 -15.31
N GLU A 86 32.57 -8.36 -15.50
CA GLU A 86 33.41 -7.29 -16.05
C GLU A 86 34.60 -7.01 -15.12
N GLU A 87 34.37 -6.97 -13.81
CA GLU A 87 35.42 -6.79 -12.80
C GLU A 87 36.42 -7.96 -12.81
N GLN A 88 35.95 -9.21 -12.80
CA GLN A 88 36.81 -10.40 -12.89
C GLN A 88 37.65 -10.43 -14.19
N LEU A 89 37.06 -10.01 -15.31
CA LEU A 89 37.77 -9.93 -16.58
C LEU A 89 38.86 -8.86 -16.57
N ALA A 90 38.63 -7.73 -15.90
CA ALA A 90 39.63 -6.69 -15.71
C ALA A 90 40.79 -7.20 -14.85
N GLU A 91 40.50 -7.81 -13.70
CA GLU A 91 41.53 -8.37 -12.80
C GLU A 91 42.39 -9.45 -13.49
N GLN A 92 41.77 -10.33 -14.27
CA GLN A 92 42.50 -11.37 -15.00
C GLN A 92 43.38 -10.80 -16.11
N ARG A 93 42.98 -9.70 -16.75
CA ARG A 93 43.82 -9.00 -17.73
C ARG A 93 45.03 -8.38 -17.06
N ASP A 94 44.83 -7.65 -15.96
CA ASP A 94 45.92 -7.03 -15.21
C ASP A 94 46.92 -8.06 -14.67
N THR A 95 46.43 -9.22 -14.23
CA THR A 95 47.28 -10.33 -13.75
C THR A 95 48.09 -10.98 -14.89
N ARG A 96 47.61 -10.95 -16.13
CA ARG A 96 48.33 -11.49 -17.30
C ARG A 96 49.36 -10.53 -17.89
N GLU A 97 49.18 -9.22 -17.66
CA GLU A 97 50.09 -8.17 -18.12
C GLU A 97 51.23 -7.87 -17.13
N SER A 98 51.13 -8.41 -15.91
CA SER A 98 52.18 -8.39 -14.87
C SER A 98 53.11 -9.59 -14.93
#